data_AF-A0A524EK55-F1
#
_entry.id   AF-A0A524EK55-F1
#
_cell.length_a   1.000
_cell.length_b   1.000
_cell.length_c   1.000
_cell.angle_alpha   90.00
_cell.angle_beta   90.00
_cell.angle_gamma   90.00
#
_symmetry.space_group_name_H-M   'P 1'
#
loop_
_entity.id
_entity.type
_entity.pdbx_description
1 polymer ?
#
loop_
_entity_poly.entity_id
_entity_poly.type
_entity_poly.pdbx_seq_one_letter_code
_entity_poly.pdbx_strand_id
1 'polypeptide(L)'
;MHLPDEDKVENVCGILIVEKESEKEALKSSNAMKECPRLIAVGTNGNTYYCVFIVPKDKTWWLEIPEAKPEILGAKSVKMYITEELVYPEEYELRLPEKKSEVSPCGSHCSTCPMVKENDCPGCPATTHYKL
;
A
#
# COMPACT_ATOMS: atom_id res chain seq x y z
N MET A 1 10.02 -29.06 -23.27
CA MET A 1 10.47 -27.67 -23.48
C MET A 1 9.98 -26.90 -22.26
N HIS A 2 10.82 -26.80 -21.22
CA HIS A 2 10.54 -25.93 -20.08
C HIS A 2 10.79 -24.50 -20.57
N LEU A 3 9.76 -23.66 -20.57
CA LEU A 3 9.96 -22.22 -20.62
C LEU A 3 10.64 -21.84 -19.29
N PRO A 4 11.66 -20.97 -19.30
CA PRO A 4 12.26 -20.49 -18.05
C PRO A 4 11.17 -19.82 -17.21
N ASP A 5 11.13 -20.11 -15.91
CA ASP A 5 10.33 -19.37 -14.95
C ASP A 5 10.63 -17.88 -15.15
N GLU A 6 9.69 -17.13 -15.74
CA GLU A 6 9.69 -15.69 -15.66
C GLU A 6 9.58 -15.36 -14.16
N ASP A 7 10.54 -14.59 -13.63
CA ASP A 7 10.72 -14.28 -12.21
C ASP A 7 9.38 -13.98 -11.51
N LYS A 8 8.78 -15.01 -10.91
CA LYS A 8 7.49 -14.87 -10.22
C LYS A 8 7.75 -14.06 -8.96
N VAL A 9 7.27 -12.82 -8.94
CA VAL A 9 7.43 -11.94 -7.78
C VAL A 9 6.68 -12.56 -6.60
N GLU A 10 7.41 -13.05 -5.60
CA GLU A 10 6.82 -13.51 -4.35
C GLU A 10 6.08 -12.35 -3.68
N ASN A 11 4.82 -12.58 -3.30
CA ASN A 11 3.99 -11.57 -2.65
C ASN A 11 3.62 -12.00 -1.22
N VAL A 12 3.34 -11.00 -0.39
CA VAL A 12 2.77 -11.15 0.95
C VAL A 12 1.49 -10.33 1.06
N CYS A 13 0.61 -10.68 2.00
CA CYS A 13 -0.58 -9.88 2.30
C CYS A 13 -0.38 -9.05 3.56
N GLY A 14 -0.69 -7.75 3.46
CA GLY A 14 -0.66 -6.81 4.58
C GLY A 14 -2.07 -6.45 5.01
N ILE A 15 -2.38 -6.60 6.29
CA ILE A 15 -3.61 -6.12 6.92
C ILE A 15 -3.24 -4.93 7.80
N LEU A 16 -3.54 -3.74 7.29
CA LEU A 16 -3.31 -2.47 7.93
C LEU A 16 -4.56 -2.03 8.68
N ILE A 17 -4.43 -1.73 9.96
CA ILE A 17 -5.49 -1.14 10.79
C ILE A 17 -5.02 0.23 11.25
N VAL A 18 -5.79 1.27 10.93
CA VAL A 18 -5.39 2.66 11.19
C VAL A 18 -6.48 3.39 11.95
N GLU A 19 -6.13 3.90 13.12
CA GLU A 19 -7.01 4.73 13.94
C GLU A 19 -6.78 6.22 13.64
N LYS A 20 -7.87 6.96 13.37
CA LYS A 20 -7.88 8.40 13.09
C LYS A 20 -8.46 9.21 14.24
N GLU A 21 -8.37 10.54 14.15
CA GLU A 21 -9.00 11.42 15.13
C GLU A 21 -10.52 11.28 15.13
N SER A 22 -11.11 11.03 13.94
CA SER A 22 -12.55 10.92 13.77
C SER A 22 -12.97 9.95 12.67
N GLU A 23 -14.23 9.52 12.70
CA GLU A 23 -14.85 8.71 11.64
C GLU A 23 -14.75 9.39 10.27
N LYS A 24 -14.91 10.71 10.24
CA LYS A 24 -14.79 11.52 9.01
C LYS A 24 -13.40 11.42 8.40
N GLU A 25 -12.35 11.46 9.22
CA GLU A 25 -10.98 11.31 8.74
C GLU A 25 -10.67 9.89 8.30
N ALA A 26 -11.17 8.88 9.03
CA ALA A 26 -11.04 7.47 8.64
C ALA A 26 -11.67 7.23 7.26
N LEU A 27 -12.89 7.73 7.05
CA LEU A 27 -13.58 7.63 5.76
C LEU A 27 -12.85 8.38 4.65
N LYS A 28 -12.33 9.59 4.92
CA LYS A 28 -11.52 10.35 3.96
C LYS A 28 -10.27 9.56 3.54
N SER A 29 -9.52 9.03 4.50
CA SER A 29 -8.32 8.23 4.24
C SER A 29 -8.65 6.93 3.51
N SER A 30 -9.72 6.22 3.90
CA SER A 30 -10.23 5.03 3.21
C SER A 30 -10.56 5.32 1.74
N ASN A 31 -11.26 6.42 1.46
CA ASN A 31 -11.61 6.80 0.09
C ASN A 31 -10.38 7.13 -0.76
N ALA A 32 -9.34 7.76 -0.18
CA ALA A 32 -8.07 7.94 -0.87
C ALA A 32 -7.38 6.58 -1.12
N MET A 33 -7.38 5.70 -0.12
CA MET A 33 -6.70 4.41 -0.24
C MET A 33 -7.33 3.44 -1.23
N LYS A 34 -8.62 3.61 -1.52
CA LYS A 34 -9.33 2.87 -2.57
C LYS A 34 -8.58 2.89 -3.91
N GLU A 35 -7.82 3.94 -4.20
CA GLU A 35 -7.08 4.06 -5.47
C GLU A 35 -5.69 3.41 -5.45
N CYS A 36 -5.30 2.72 -4.36
CA CYS A 36 -4.04 2.00 -4.31
C CYS A 36 -4.04 0.79 -5.27
N PRO A 37 -3.06 0.68 -6.18
CA PRO A 37 -2.98 -0.45 -7.12
C PRO A 37 -2.74 -1.81 -6.47
N ARG A 38 -2.38 -1.83 -5.18
CA ARG A 38 -2.08 -3.03 -4.41
C ARG A 38 -3.18 -3.43 -3.43
N LEU A 39 -4.29 -2.69 -3.41
CA LEU A 39 -5.36 -2.87 -2.45
C LEU A 39 -6.35 -3.96 -2.91
N ILE A 40 -6.61 -4.92 -2.04
CA ILE A 40 -7.67 -5.93 -2.19
C ILE A 40 -8.99 -5.39 -1.64
N ALA A 41 -8.97 -4.88 -0.41
CA ALA A 41 -10.15 -4.40 0.28
C ALA A 41 -9.82 -3.21 1.18
N VAL A 42 -10.76 -2.28 1.28
CA VAL A 42 -10.70 -1.17 2.22
C VAL A 42 -12.08 -0.96 2.84
N GLY A 43 -12.12 -0.58 4.12
CA GLY A 43 -13.37 -0.26 4.80
C GLY A 43 -13.14 0.48 6.12
N THR A 44 -14.22 0.89 6.77
CA THR A 44 -14.19 1.66 8.02
C THR A 44 -15.10 1.05 9.08
N ASN A 45 -14.70 1.17 10.34
CA ASN A 45 -15.54 0.95 11.51
C ASN A 45 -15.23 2.05 12.55
N GLY A 46 -16.17 2.97 12.77
CA GLY A 46 -15.94 4.16 13.58
C GLY A 46 -14.79 5.02 13.04
N ASN A 47 -13.88 5.44 13.92
CA ASN A 47 -12.68 6.21 13.58
C ASN A 47 -11.52 5.35 13.05
N THR A 48 -11.76 4.07 12.76
CA THR A 48 -10.73 3.15 12.27
C THR A 48 -11.01 2.76 10.83
N TYR A 49 -9.97 2.76 9.98
CA TYR A 49 -10.04 2.14 8.65
C TYR A 49 -9.09 0.96 8.53
N TYR A 50 -9.44 0.06 7.63
CA TYR A 50 -8.79 -1.21 7.39
C TYR A 50 -8.40 -1.26 5.93
N CYS A 51 -7.17 -1.67 5.63
CA CYS A 51 -6.74 -1.99 4.27
C CYS A 51 -6.15 -3.39 4.23
N VAL A 52 -6.49 -4.14 3.20
CA VAL A 52 -5.86 -5.42 2.86
C VAL A 52 -5.09 -5.21 1.56
N PHE A 53 -3.79 -5.45 1.56
CA PHE A 53 -2.91 -5.26 0.41
C PHE A 53 -2.23 -6.57 0.01
N ILE A 54 -1.87 -6.68 -1.27
CA ILE A 54 -0.86 -7.64 -1.74
C ILE A 54 0.38 -6.85 -2.17
N VAL A 55 1.53 -7.15 -1.57
CA VAL A 55 2.78 -6.44 -1.85
C VAL A 55 3.91 -7.42 -2.16
N PRO A 56 4.89 -7.04 -2.99
CA PRO A 56 6.11 -7.81 -3.17
C PRO A 56 6.81 -8.05 -1.84
N LYS A 57 7.31 -9.27 -1.63
CA LYS A 57 7.97 -9.70 -0.39
C LYS A 57 9.26 -8.92 -0.10
N ASP A 58 9.98 -8.51 -1.13
CA ASP A 58 11.16 -7.64 -1.03
C ASP A 58 10.81 -6.18 -0.66
N LYS A 59 9.52 -5.83 -0.62
CA LYS A 59 8.99 -4.50 -0.25
C LYS A 59 8.12 -4.52 1.01
N THR A 60 8.29 -5.50 1.91
CA THR A 60 7.58 -5.57 3.20
C THR A 60 7.71 -4.30 4.04
N TRP A 61 8.82 -3.58 3.92
CA TRP A 61 9.04 -2.28 4.57
C TRP A 61 7.96 -1.23 4.24
N TRP A 62 7.23 -1.35 3.11
CA TRP A 62 6.04 -0.52 2.82
C TRP A 62 4.95 -0.66 3.88
N LEU A 63 4.85 -1.84 4.48
CA LEU A 63 3.86 -2.21 5.47
C LEU A 63 4.34 -1.89 6.90
N GLU A 64 5.63 -2.06 7.18
CA GLU A 64 6.20 -1.89 8.53
C GLU A 64 6.34 -0.41 8.93
N ILE A 65 6.70 0.46 7.98
CA ILE A 65 6.96 1.88 8.29
C ILE A 65 5.74 2.62 8.82
N PRO A 66 4.52 2.44 8.27
CA PRO A 66 3.32 3.05 8.85
C PRO A 66 3.05 2.65 10.31
N GLU A 67 3.40 1.43 10.73
CA GLU A 67 3.26 0.98 12.11
C GLU A 67 4.27 1.67 13.03
N ALA A 68 5.53 1.79 12.58
CA ALA A 68 6.57 2.48 13.33
C ALA A 68 6.39 4.00 13.38
N LYS A 69 5.72 4.58 12.37
CA LYS A 69 5.52 6.02 12.20
C LYS A 69 4.07 6.37 11.80
N PRO A 70 3.07 6.20 12.68
CA PRO A 70 1.66 6.46 12.38
C PRO A 70 1.38 7.89 11.86
N GLU A 71 2.19 8.85 12.25
CA GLU A 71 2.08 10.26 11.86
C GLU A 71 2.21 10.49 10.36
N ILE A 72 2.89 9.60 9.62
CA ILE A 72 3.01 9.71 8.15
C ILE A 72 1.66 9.54 7.47
N LEU A 73 0.76 8.78 8.10
CA LEU A 73 -0.62 8.60 7.66
C LEU A 73 -1.55 9.61 8.33
N GLY A 74 -1.05 10.47 9.23
CA GLY A 74 -1.88 11.31 10.11
C GLY A 74 -2.80 10.45 10.98
N ALA A 75 -2.27 9.39 11.58
CA ALA A 75 -3.00 8.43 12.41
C ALA A 75 -2.62 8.56 13.89
N LYS A 76 -3.55 8.21 14.78
CA LYS A 76 -3.29 8.04 16.22
C LYS A 76 -2.47 6.79 16.48
N SER A 77 -2.85 5.71 15.83
CA SER A 77 -2.20 4.42 15.93
C SER A 77 -2.33 3.67 14.61
N VAL A 78 -1.35 2.81 14.35
CA VAL A 78 -1.34 1.89 13.23
C VAL A 78 -0.96 0.52 13.76
N LYS A 79 -1.63 -0.53 13.28
CA LYS A 79 -1.21 -1.93 13.45
C LYS A 79 -1.06 -2.58 12.09
N MET A 80 -0.01 -3.35 11.92
CA MET A 80 0.24 -4.11 10.71
C MET A 80 0.32 -5.61 11.01
N TYR A 81 -0.38 -6.41 10.22
CA TYR A 81 -0.22 -7.86 10.20
C TYR A 81 0.22 -8.29 8.80
N ILE A 82 1.26 -9.10 8.72
CA ILE A 82 1.80 -9.62 7.46
C ILE A 82 1.58 -11.12 7.43
N THR A 83 0.97 -11.64 6.37
CA THR A 83 0.92 -13.08 6.09
C THR A 83 1.88 -13.38 4.94
N GLU A 84 2.92 -14.15 5.24
CA GLU A 84 4.04 -14.41 4.32
C GLU A 84 3.75 -15.48 3.27
N GLU A 85 2.99 -16.51 3.64
CA GLU A 85 2.64 -17.63 2.76
C GLU A 85 1.21 -17.48 2.24
N LEU A 86 1.07 -16.86 1.07
CA LEU A 86 -0.22 -16.71 0.42
C LEU A 86 -0.63 -18.00 -0.28
N VAL A 87 -1.71 -18.61 0.20
CA VAL A 87 -2.38 -19.72 -0.48
C VAL A 87 -3.30 -19.21 -1.60
N TYR A 88 -3.83 -17.99 -1.46
CA TYR A 88 -4.61 -17.30 -2.47
C TYR A 88 -4.49 -15.77 -2.28
N PRO A 89 -4.40 -14.99 -3.37
CA PRO A 89 -4.26 -15.43 -4.75
C PRO A 89 -2.82 -15.89 -5.06
N GLU A 90 -2.65 -16.82 -5.99
CA GLU A 90 -1.32 -17.29 -6.45
C GLU A 90 -0.56 -16.21 -7.23
N GLU A 91 -1.30 -15.32 -7.90
CA GLU A 91 -0.80 -14.21 -8.69
C GLU A 91 -1.64 -12.97 -8.41
N TYR A 92 -1.02 -11.80 -8.45
CA TYR A 92 -1.71 -10.54 -8.21
C TYR A 92 -1.42 -9.53 -9.31
N GLU A 93 -2.47 -9.15 -10.03
CA GLU A 93 -2.42 -8.09 -11.01
C GLU A 93 -2.66 -6.73 -10.33
N LEU A 94 -1.79 -5.75 -10.61
CA LEU A 94 -1.93 -4.40 -10.09
C LEU A 94 -3.20 -3.75 -10.63
N ARG A 95 -4.01 -3.16 -9.75
CA ARG A 95 -5.18 -2.35 -10.13
C ARG A 95 -4.74 -0.95 -10.56
N LEU A 96 -4.14 -0.84 -11.74
CA LEU A 96 -3.68 0.44 -12.28
C LEU A 96 -4.87 1.35 -12.62
N PRO A 97 -4.83 2.64 -12.25
CA PRO A 97 -5.87 3.58 -12.66
C PRO A 97 -5.76 3.92 -14.15
N GLU A 98 -6.88 4.24 -14.79
CA GLU A 98 -6.91 4.70 -16.19
C GLU A 98 -6.10 5.99 -16.39
N LYS A 99 -6.06 6.86 -15.36
CA LYS A 99 -5.31 8.10 -15.34
C LYS A 99 -4.43 8.17 -14.09
N LYS A 100 -3.15 8.46 -14.31
CA LYS A 100 -2.18 8.67 -13.22
C LYS A 100 -2.35 10.05 -12.58
N SER A 101 -2.09 10.16 -11.28
CA SER A 101 -2.08 11.41 -10.51
C SER A 101 -0.65 11.86 -10.16
N GLU A 102 -0.49 13.09 -9.70
CA GLU A 102 0.80 13.55 -9.12
C GLU A 102 0.97 13.05 -7.68
N VAL A 103 -0.13 13.01 -6.92
CA VAL A 103 -0.16 12.58 -5.52
C VAL A 103 -0.65 11.14 -5.41
N SER A 104 0.08 10.31 -4.65
CA SER A 104 -0.28 8.91 -4.46
C SER A 104 -1.46 8.71 -3.51
N PRO A 105 -2.10 7.53 -3.51
CA PRO A 105 -3.17 7.19 -2.58
C PRO A 105 -2.80 7.31 -1.09
N CYS A 106 -1.53 7.10 -0.74
CA CYS A 106 -1.04 7.32 0.63
C CYS A 106 -0.81 8.80 0.98
N GLY A 107 -1.09 9.72 0.06
CA GLY A 107 -0.97 11.17 0.25
C GLY A 107 0.41 11.76 -0.07
N SER A 108 1.37 10.94 -0.50
CA SER A 108 2.73 11.39 -0.78
C SER A 108 2.88 11.94 -2.20
N HIS A 109 3.68 12.99 -2.35
CA HIS A 109 4.22 13.40 -3.65
C HIS A 109 5.51 12.61 -3.91
N CYS A 110 5.44 11.58 -4.75
CA CYS A 110 6.55 10.63 -4.89
C CYS A 110 7.88 11.28 -5.32
N SER A 111 7.85 12.39 -6.06
CA SER A 111 9.07 13.11 -6.48
C SER A 111 9.89 13.71 -5.33
N THR A 112 9.27 13.94 -4.17
CA THR A 112 9.92 14.51 -2.97
C THR A 112 9.83 13.61 -1.75
N CYS A 113 9.26 12.41 -1.91
CA CYS A 113 9.08 11.46 -0.81
C CYS A 113 10.45 10.90 -0.37
N PRO A 114 10.80 10.99 0.93
CA PRO A 114 12.08 10.48 1.44
C PRO A 114 12.30 9.00 1.11
N MET A 115 11.23 8.20 1.08
CA MET A 115 11.26 6.77 0.79
C MET A 115 11.86 6.44 -0.58
N VAL A 116 11.73 7.34 -1.57
CA VAL A 116 12.34 7.14 -2.89
C VAL A 116 13.87 7.17 -2.81
N LYS A 117 14.43 8.00 -1.92
CA LYS A 117 15.87 8.11 -1.74
C LYS A 117 16.41 7.12 -0.70
N GLU A 118 15.67 6.90 0.38
CA GLU A 118 16.13 6.15 1.55
C GLU A 118 15.92 4.63 1.41
N ASN A 119 14.94 4.19 0.62
CA ASN A 119 14.52 2.79 0.55
C ASN A 119 14.37 2.26 -0.89
N ASP A 120 14.97 2.96 -1.87
CA ASP A 120 14.90 2.60 -3.29
C ASP A 120 13.44 2.36 -3.74
N CYS A 121 12.54 3.25 -3.28
CA CYS A 121 11.13 3.18 -3.64
C CYS A 121 10.97 3.60 -5.11
N PRO A 122 10.35 2.79 -5.97
CA PRO A 122 10.04 3.19 -7.35
C PRO A 122 8.95 4.26 -7.44
N GLY A 123 8.32 4.60 -6.31
CA GLY A 123 7.10 5.40 -6.26
C GLY A 123 5.84 4.55 -6.42
N CYS A 124 4.68 5.20 -6.42
CA CYS A 124 3.40 4.51 -6.56
C CYS A 124 3.04 4.31 -8.03
N PRO A 125 2.66 3.10 -8.49
CA PRO A 125 2.23 2.88 -9.87
C PRO A 125 1.04 3.73 -10.32
N ALA A 126 0.23 4.23 -9.37
CA ALA A 126 -0.87 5.16 -9.63
C ALA A 126 -0.41 6.58 -9.98
N THR A 127 0.89 6.90 -9.89
CA THR A 127 1.40 8.25 -10.12
C THR A 127 2.30 8.38 -11.35
N THR A 128 2.38 9.61 -11.87
CA THR A 128 3.26 10.00 -12.99
C THR A 128 4.74 9.90 -12.65
N HIS A 129 5.08 9.85 -11.36
CA HIS A 129 6.45 9.73 -10.86
C HIS A 129 6.94 8.29 -10.67
N TYR A 130 6.13 7.29 -11.01
CA TYR A 130 6.54 5.89 -10.93
C TYR A 130 7.71 5.60 -11.87
N LYS A 131 8.74 4.94 -11.36
CA LYS A 131 9.89 4.46 -12.13
C LYS A 131 9.86 2.93 -12.16
N LEU A 132 9.97 2.36 -13.35
CA LEU A 132 10.19 0.93 -13.54
C LEU A 132 11.63 0.56 -13.17
#